data_AF-A0A7S0RK59-F1
#
_entry.id   AF-A0A7S0RK59-F1
#
_cell.length_a   1.000
_cell.length_b   1.000
_cell.length_c   1.000
_cell.angle_alpha   90.00
_cell.angle_beta   90.00
_cell.angle_gamma   90.00
#
_symmetry.space_group_name_H-M   'P 1'
#
loop_
_entity.id
_entity.type
_entity.pdbx_description
1 polymer ?
#
loop_
_entity_poly.entity_id
_entity_poly.type
_entity_poly.pdbx_seq_one_letter_code
_entity_poly.pdbx_strand_id
1 'polypeptide(L)'
;GDPAKEEDPKAYLLEENTFTQCGHDLAIAVRFNLELVLTELISFEQRYTAMEVLDDLGNTPLHFCAYYGRRGMASQLLSMLSEGWWRAVLAKNKEGLTPLEVAR
;
A
#
# COMPACT_ATOMS: atom_id res chain seq x y z
N GLY A 1 -44.08 -19.57 -1.56
CA GLY A 1 -42.95 -19.79 -2.48
C GLY A 1 -42.20 -18.50 -2.52
N ASP A 2 -41.18 -18.40 -1.68
CA ASP A 2 -40.23 -17.30 -1.75
C ASP A 2 -38.89 -17.94 -1.39
N PRO A 3 -37.85 -17.71 -2.21
CA PRO A 3 -36.78 -16.95 -1.60
C PRO A 3 -36.15 -15.97 -2.58
N ALA A 4 -35.86 -14.79 -2.04
CA ALA A 4 -34.68 -13.97 -2.29
C ALA A 4 -34.17 -13.96 -3.74
N LYS A 5 -34.28 -12.77 -4.36
CA LYS A 5 -33.33 -12.31 -5.36
C LYS A 5 -31.93 -12.74 -4.90
N GLU A 6 -31.32 -13.70 -5.61
CA GLU A 6 -29.93 -14.07 -5.42
C GLU A 6 -29.10 -12.82 -5.71
N GLU A 7 -28.78 -12.07 -4.66
CA GLU A 7 -27.59 -11.24 -4.65
C GLU A 7 -26.44 -12.18 -5.01
N ASP A 8 -25.71 -11.85 -6.07
CA ASP A 8 -24.54 -12.62 -6.50
C ASP A 8 -23.62 -12.83 -5.28
N PRO A 9 -23.47 -14.07 -4.76
CA PRO A 9 -22.67 -14.33 -3.57
C PRO A 9 -21.19 -13.99 -3.78
N LYS A 10 -20.78 -13.69 -5.01
CA LYS A 10 -19.41 -13.32 -5.38
C LYS A 10 -19.13 -11.83 -5.36
N ALA A 11 -20.12 -10.95 -5.20
CA ALA A 11 -19.86 -9.51 -5.03
C ALA A 11 -19.11 -9.18 -3.72
N TYR A 12 -19.13 -10.12 -2.75
CA TYR A 12 -18.38 -10.04 -1.50
C TYR A 12 -17.05 -10.78 -1.48
N LEU A 13 -16.71 -11.51 -2.55
CA LEU A 13 -15.35 -11.95 -2.77
C LEU A 13 -14.58 -10.76 -3.34
N LEU A 14 -14.33 -9.76 -2.49
CA LEU A 14 -13.19 -8.88 -2.64
C LEU A 14 -12.02 -9.82 -2.92
N GLU A 15 -11.53 -9.84 -4.15
CA GLU A 15 -10.36 -10.61 -4.53
C GLU A 15 -9.33 -10.42 -3.43
N GLU A 16 -8.96 -11.54 -2.80
CA GLU A 16 -8.00 -11.63 -1.71
C GLU A 16 -6.65 -11.11 -2.20
N ASN A 17 -6.52 -9.79 -2.31
CA ASN A 17 -5.29 -9.17 -2.73
C ASN A 17 -4.46 -8.84 -1.49
N THR A 18 -3.15 -8.95 -1.65
CA THR A 18 -2.23 -8.80 -0.52
C THR A 18 -2.28 -7.40 0.08
N PHE A 19 -2.72 -6.37 -0.66
CA PHE A 19 -2.96 -5.04 -0.12
C PHE A 19 -4.00 -5.03 1.02
N THR A 20 -5.07 -5.81 0.89
CA THR A 20 -6.11 -5.91 1.93
C THR A 20 -5.75 -6.86 3.08
N GLN A 21 -4.79 -7.78 2.90
CA GLN A 21 -4.41 -8.76 3.93
C GLN A 21 -3.07 -8.47 4.63
N CYS A 22 -2.26 -7.55 4.10
CA CYS A 22 -0.97 -7.19 4.69
C CYS A 22 -1.13 -6.68 6.13
N GLY A 23 -0.39 -7.32 7.04
CA GLY A 23 -0.38 -7.01 8.48
C GLY A 23 0.73 -6.05 8.91
N HIS A 24 1.54 -5.53 7.98
CA HIS A 24 2.62 -4.59 8.31
C HIS A 24 2.02 -3.27 8.80
N ASP A 25 2.47 -2.76 9.94
CA ASP A 25 2.00 -1.51 10.56
C ASP A 25 1.98 -0.30 9.59
N LEU A 26 3.01 -0.15 8.77
CA LEU A 26 3.09 0.89 7.73
C LEU A 26 2.05 0.69 6.61
N ALA A 27 1.81 -0.55 6.19
CA ALA A 27 0.74 -0.87 5.23
C ALA A 27 -0.65 -0.56 5.82
N ILE A 28 -0.86 -0.92 7.09
CA ILE A 28 -2.09 -0.62 7.84
C ILE A 28 -2.32 0.89 7.90
N ALA A 29 -1.28 1.68 8.20
CA ALA A 29 -1.37 3.13 8.25
C ALA A 29 -1.80 3.72 6.90
N VAL A 30 -1.20 3.26 5.79
CA VAL A 30 -1.57 3.71 4.43
C VAL A 30 -2.99 3.32 4.06
N ARG A 31 -3.37 2.06 4.29
CA ARG A 31 -4.71 1.52 4.00
C ARG A 31 -5.81 2.35 4.65
N PHE A 32 -5.67 2.62 5.95
CA PHE A 32 -6.65 3.35 6.74
C PHE A 32 -6.45 4.88 6.78
N ASN A 33 -5.52 5.41 5.99
CA ASN A 33 -5.21 6.84 5.92
C ASN A 33 -4.83 7.47 7.28
N LEU A 34 -4.03 6.75 8.06
CA LEU A 34 -3.55 7.19 9.37
C LEU A 34 -2.26 7.99 9.21
N GLU A 35 -2.36 9.22 8.70
CA GLU A 35 -1.20 10.05 8.37
C GLU A 35 -0.25 10.26 9.55
N LEU A 36 -0.78 10.58 10.74
CA LEU A 36 0.06 10.77 11.94
C LEU A 36 0.83 9.50 12.31
N VAL A 37 0.19 8.33 12.22
CA VAL A 37 0.86 7.05 12.50
C VAL A 37 1.96 6.81 11.48
N LEU A 38 1.71 7.06 10.19
CA LEU A 38 2.76 6.96 9.17
C LEU A 38 3.93 7.90 9.47
N THR A 39 3.66 9.16 9.81
CA THR A 39 4.71 10.14 10.17
C THR A 39 5.58 9.63 11.31
N GLU A 40 4.97 9.11 12.38
CA GLU A 40 5.71 8.54 13.51
C GLU A 40 6.55 7.33 13.08
N LEU A 41 5.98 6.41 12.29
CA LEU A 41 6.67 5.21 11.82
C LEU A 41 7.88 5.50 10.93
N ILE A 42 7.87 6.61 10.17
CA ILE A 42 8.98 6.98 9.25
C ILE A 42 9.95 8.00 9.86
N SER A 43 9.55 8.74 10.90
CA SER A 43 10.36 9.82 11.48
C SER A 43 11.06 9.40 12.78
N PHE A 44 10.37 8.66 13.66
CA PHE A 44 10.95 8.22 14.93
C PHE A 44 11.78 6.95 14.70
N GLU A 45 13.06 7.00 15.09
CA GLU A 45 14.07 5.92 14.88
C GLU A 45 14.40 5.54 13.42
N GLN A 46 13.78 6.19 12.41
CA GLN A 46 13.88 5.79 11.00
C GLN A 46 13.58 4.29 10.81
N ARG A 47 12.54 3.81 11.50
CA ARG A 47 12.22 2.38 11.59
C ARG A 47 11.94 1.76 10.22
N TYR A 48 11.31 2.52 9.32
CA TYR A 48 10.99 2.06 7.97
C TYR A 48 11.34 3.10 6.91
N THR A 49 11.52 2.63 5.68
CA THR A 49 11.82 3.47 4.51
C THR A 49 10.82 3.23 3.39
N ALA A 50 10.76 4.14 2.40
CA ALA A 50 9.92 3.96 1.22
C ALA A 50 10.27 2.73 0.34
N MET A 51 11.41 2.09 0.59
CA MET A 51 11.90 0.90 -0.11
C MET A 51 11.58 -0.40 0.63
N GLU A 52 11.01 -0.34 1.83
CA GLU A 52 10.71 -1.52 2.65
C GLU A 52 9.78 -2.49 1.92
N VAL A 53 9.98 -3.79 2.07
CA VAL A 53 9.06 -4.80 1.53
C VAL A 53 8.01 -5.09 2.60
N LEU A 54 6.74 -4.79 2.31
CA LEU A 54 5.66 -4.87 3.30
C LEU A 54 4.89 -6.19 3.26
N ASP A 55 4.96 -6.93 2.17
CA ASP A 55 4.23 -8.18 2.01
C ASP A 55 4.98 -9.23 1.17
N ASP A 56 4.39 -10.42 1.09
CA ASP A 56 4.97 -11.56 0.37
C ASP A 56 5.01 -11.36 -1.16
N LEU A 57 4.28 -10.38 -1.71
CA LEU A 57 4.38 -10.01 -3.12
C LEU A 57 5.47 -8.97 -3.38
N GLY A 58 6.20 -8.52 -2.36
CA GLY A 58 7.25 -7.52 -2.56
C GLY A 58 6.70 -6.11 -2.73
N ASN A 59 5.47 -5.85 -2.31
CA ASN A 59 4.90 -4.50 -2.39
C ASN A 59 5.59 -3.58 -1.36
N THR A 60 5.97 -2.40 -1.82
CA THR A 60 6.60 -1.36 -1.00
C THR A 60 5.56 -0.35 -0.49
N PRO A 61 5.87 0.53 0.48
CA PRO A 61 4.95 1.58 0.92
C PRO A 61 4.34 2.40 -0.22
N LEU A 62 5.09 2.64 -1.30
CA LEU A 62 4.59 3.37 -2.47
C LEU A 62 3.58 2.57 -3.30
N HIS A 63 3.71 1.24 -3.38
CA HIS A 63 2.67 0.39 -3.99
C HIS A 63 1.35 0.54 -3.24
N PHE A 64 1.38 0.49 -1.90
CA PHE A 64 0.20 0.71 -1.07
C PHE A 64 -0.37 2.12 -1.25
N CYS A 65 0.49 3.15 -1.28
CA CYS A 65 0.02 4.53 -1.47
C CYS A 65 -0.66 4.71 -2.83
N ALA A 66 -0.11 4.12 -3.89
CA ALA A 66 -0.71 4.21 -5.22
C ALA A 66 -2.03 3.44 -5.31
N TYR A 67 -2.05 2.19 -4.82
CA TYR A 67 -3.25 1.35 -4.79
C TYR A 67 -4.43 2.02 -4.03
N TYR A 68 -4.15 2.70 -2.91
CA TYR A 68 -5.16 3.40 -2.10
C TYR A 68 -5.32 4.90 -2.44
N GLY A 69 -4.58 5.44 -3.42
CA GLY A 69 -4.63 6.85 -3.80
C GLY A 69 -4.11 7.85 -2.74
N ARG A 70 -3.21 7.43 -1.84
CA ARG A 70 -2.68 8.22 -0.72
C ARG A 70 -1.54 9.15 -1.13
N ARG A 71 -1.88 10.17 -1.92
CA ARG A 71 -0.89 11.13 -2.47
C ARG A 71 -0.06 11.83 -1.40
N GLY A 72 -0.68 12.30 -0.31
CA GLY A 72 0.01 12.99 0.77
C GLY A 72 1.05 12.10 1.46
N MET A 73 0.67 10.86 1.77
CA MET A 73 1.55 9.87 2.39
C MET A 73 2.70 9.45 1.44
N ALA A 74 2.44 9.33 0.14
CA ALA A 74 3.49 9.09 -0.86
C ALA A 74 4.50 10.25 -0.88
N SER A 75 4.03 11.50 -0.87
CA SER A 75 4.92 12.66 -0.80
C SER A 75 5.77 12.68 0.46
N GLN A 76 5.20 12.32 1.61
CA GLN A 76 5.95 12.20 2.86
C GLN A 76 7.05 11.14 2.76
N LEU A 77 6.71 9.92 2.31
CA LEU A 77 7.67 8.83 2.11
C LEU A 77 8.80 9.20 1.13
N LEU A 78 8.48 9.89 0.03
CA LEU A 78 9.48 10.32 -0.95
C LEU A 78 10.36 11.46 -0.42
N SER A 79 9.82 12.37 0.39
CA SER A 79 10.58 13.48 0.97
C SER A 79 11.68 13.01 1.94
N MET A 80 11.56 11.80 2.49
CA MET A 80 12.61 11.16 3.29
C MET A 80 13.83 10.77 2.44
N LEU A 81 13.66 10.62 1.12
CA LEU A 81 14.75 10.27 0.21
C LEU A 81 15.37 11.56 -0.34
N SER A 82 16.50 11.97 0.23
CA SER A 82 17.26 13.14 -0.24
C SER A 82 17.72 12.98 -1.70
N GLU A 83 18.13 11.78 -2.07
CA GLU A 83 18.55 11.37 -3.42
C GLU A 83 18.05 9.96 -3.72
N GLY A 84 17.95 9.61 -5.01
CA GLY A 84 17.59 8.24 -5.39
C GLY A 84 16.12 7.87 -5.20
N TRP A 85 15.23 8.84 -4.98
CA TRP A 85 13.77 8.66 -4.92
C TRP A 85 13.20 7.91 -6.13
N TRP A 86 13.85 8.06 -7.29
CA TRP A 86 13.49 7.36 -8.53
C TRP A 86 13.52 5.83 -8.36
N ARG A 87 14.39 5.30 -7.49
CA ARG A 87 14.45 3.86 -7.20
C ARG A 87 13.20 3.37 -6.49
N ALA A 88 12.56 4.21 -5.67
CA ALA A 88 11.35 3.87 -4.95
C ALA A 88 10.13 3.88 -5.87
N VAL A 89 10.01 4.88 -6.74
CA VAL A 89 8.88 4.96 -7.69
C VAL A 89 8.99 3.97 -8.85
N LEU A 90 10.20 3.47 -9.16
CA LEU A 90 10.43 2.45 -10.20
C LEU A 90 10.65 1.04 -9.63
N ALA A 91 10.57 0.85 -8.30
CA ALA A 91 10.72 -0.46 -7.69
C ALA A 91 9.61 -1.38 -8.20
N LYS A 92 9.98 -2.59 -8.64
CA LYS A 92 9.00 -3.59 -9.08
C LYS A 92 8.73 -4.59 -7.96
N ASN A 93 7.47 -4.90 -7.71
CA ASN A 93 7.07 -6.03 -6.88
C ASN A 93 7.38 -7.37 -7.59
N LYS A 94 7.04 -8.51 -6.97
CA LYS A 94 7.28 -9.85 -7.51
C LYS A 94 6.44 -10.17 -8.76
N GLU A 95 5.38 -9.40 -9.01
CA GLU A 95 4.59 -9.48 -10.24
C GLU A 95 5.19 -8.62 -11.37
N GLY A 96 6.28 -7.90 -11.09
CA GLY A 96 6.95 -7.03 -12.07
C GLY A 96 6.30 -5.65 -12.23
N LEU A 97 5.35 -5.30 -11.35
CA LEU A 97 4.60 -4.05 -11.36
C LEU A 97 5.27 -3.00 -10.47
N THR A 98 5.28 -1.76 -10.92
CA THR A 98 5.70 -0.57 -10.17
C THR A 98 4.56 -0.02 -9.32
N PRO A 99 4.84 0.91 -8.37
CA PRO A 99 3.80 1.60 -7.62
C PRO A 99 2.69 2.19 -8.51
N LEU A 100 3.04 2.86 -9.60
CA LEU A 100 2.03 3.48 -10.46
C LEU A 100 1.15 2.44 -11.17
N GLU A 101 1.71 1.29 -11.53
CA GLU A 101 1.00 0.23 -12.25
C GLU A 101 0.00 -0.53 -11.37
N VAL A 102 0.12 -0.46 -10.04
CA VAL A 102 -0.87 -1.06 -9.11
C VAL A 102 -1.99 -0.10 -8.69
N ALA A 103 -1.98 1.15 -9.17
CA ALA A 103 -3.03 2.12 -8.84
C ALA A 103 -4.42 1.65 -9.33
N ARG A 104 -5.44 1.88 -8.50
CA ARG A 104 -6.86 1.62 -8.83
C ARG A 104 -7.61 2.91 -9.12
#